data_AF-A0A8S3U4C9-F1
#
_entry.id   AF-A0A8S3U4C9-F1
#
_cell.length_a   1.000
_cell.length_b   1.000
_cell.length_c   1.000
_cell.angle_alpha   90.00
_cell.angle_beta   90.00
_cell.angle_gamma   90.00
#
_symmetry.space_group_name_H-M   'P 1'
#
loop_
_entity.id
_entity.type
_entity.pdbx_description
1 polymer ?
#
loop_
_entity_poly.entity_id
_entity_poly.type
_entity_poly.pdbx_seq_one_letter_code
_entity_poly.pdbx_strand_id
1 'polypeptide(L)'
;MRTVPSSIGSGSESLLTCSKFHFEEKVLEKLVRLEHKVEIYEETVKRWENVFVSKLEKLDKVQKQSETFFKSMQAAQVQEEIRLNKSYSDIIETFKSQMNNQTIESKFAEENVKIRTLEDKFAEKSVNIRTLESKFAQESVKIKTLEDKFAEKSVNIRTLESKFAQESVKIKTLEDKFAEKSVNIRTLESKFAQESVKIKTLEDKFEEFGAKTKTWKDNDTEFYENLVNNLFESGSLKIQNKFQSFEEKTRFLTNNQNELNRKLCNNIRINVSNSFQNMESKQNATDVEVLNALSEIKTLDGKFAQESVKIKTLEGKFAQKSVQMKILEGKFAEESVKHKTIESKFAEESVKIKTLEDKFAEKGVNIRTLESKFAQESVKIKTLEDKFEEFGAKTKNLERQVADNNRKAYRTSSLTFASGTKIVFNKVWTNIGNGYQASTGVFTAPHEGLYHFTATIMSTIGGSLQLKIYHNKTPTAGRYITGGGYKSGTLDVVFNLPKGDEVYIASAGGYKIFSDVDTYITFSGHSIF
;
A
#
# COMPACT_ATOMS: atom_id res chain seq x y z
N MET A 1 109.72 87.18 -77.31
CA MET A 1 110.05 88.52 -77.88
C MET A 1 110.47 89.45 -76.73
N ARG A 2 111.27 90.48 -77.06
CA ARG A 2 111.77 91.62 -76.26
C ARG A 2 110.85 92.15 -75.11
N THR A 3 111.30 92.83 -74.04
CA THR A 3 112.62 93.16 -73.42
C THR A 3 112.40 93.72 -72.00
N VAL A 4 113.46 93.74 -71.18
CA VAL A 4 113.65 94.45 -69.88
C VAL A 4 113.79 96.00 -70.11
N PRO A 5 114.08 96.95 -69.16
CA PRO A 5 114.60 96.83 -67.76
C PRO A 5 114.16 97.89 -66.67
N SER A 6 114.70 97.68 -65.43
CA SER A 6 115.35 98.65 -64.50
C SER A 6 114.60 99.79 -63.75
N SER A 7 115.05 100.34 -62.60
CA SER A 7 115.90 99.88 -61.44
C SER A 7 116.24 101.05 -60.46
N ILE A 8 116.55 100.77 -59.17
CA ILE A 8 117.34 101.61 -58.19
C ILE A 8 116.63 102.93 -57.73
N GLY A 9 116.74 103.51 -56.51
CA GLY A 9 117.46 103.31 -55.21
C GLY A 9 116.89 104.32 -54.17
N SER A 10 117.48 104.73 -53.02
CA SER A 10 118.60 104.27 -52.15
C SER A 10 118.82 105.24 -50.93
N GLY A 11 118.98 104.76 -49.69
CA GLY A 11 119.37 105.55 -48.47
C GLY A 11 118.54 105.24 -47.20
N SER A 12 119.08 104.65 -46.11
CA SER A 12 119.83 105.26 -44.97
C SER A 12 118.98 106.25 -44.13
N GLU A 13 118.84 106.18 -42.80
CA GLU A 13 119.48 105.42 -41.71
C GLU A 13 118.56 105.46 -40.46
N SER A 14 118.51 104.42 -39.61
CA SER A 14 118.44 104.53 -38.12
C SER A 14 118.07 103.22 -37.37
N LEU A 15 118.95 102.89 -36.41
CA LEU A 15 118.70 102.36 -35.05
C LEU A 15 117.87 101.08 -34.80
N LEU A 16 118.45 100.22 -33.95
CA LEU A 16 117.84 99.02 -33.37
C LEU A 16 116.55 99.35 -32.60
N THR A 17 115.43 98.66 -32.89
CA THR A 17 114.48 98.06 -31.91
C THR A 17 113.21 97.52 -32.59
N CYS A 18 113.18 96.24 -32.99
CA CYS A 18 111.92 95.45 -33.09
C CYS A 18 112.18 93.95 -33.29
N SER A 19 111.51 93.00 -32.63
CA SER A 19 111.08 92.90 -31.23
C SER A 19 110.75 91.44 -30.91
N LYS A 20 110.79 91.10 -29.61
CA LYS A 20 110.19 89.94 -28.95
C LYS A 20 108.76 89.59 -29.44
N PHE A 21 108.01 90.59 -29.91
CA PHE A 21 106.62 90.50 -30.37
C PHE A 21 106.32 89.36 -31.36
N HIS A 22 107.16 89.09 -32.37
CA HIS A 22 106.78 88.12 -33.43
C HIS A 22 106.76 86.66 -32.97
N PHE A 23 107.52 86.31 -31.93
CA PHE A 23 107.44 84.97 -31.32
C PHE A 23 106.24 84.86 -30.38
N GLU A 24 105.98 85.91 -29.59
CA GLU A 24 104.82 86.01 -28.70
C GLU A 24 103.50 85.95 -29.49
N GLU A 25 103.43 86.61 -30.65
CA GLU A 25 102.31 86.59 -31.60
C GLU A 25 101.96 85.17 -32.09
N LYS A 26 102.95 84.35 -32.51
CA LYS A 26 102.72 82.96 -32.95
C LYS A 26 102.38 82.01 -31.80
N VAL A 27 102.83 82.30 -30.58
CA VAL A 27 102.43 81.55 -29.38
C VAL A 27 100.98 81.88 -29.02
N LEU A 28 100.60 83.16 -29.06
CA LEU A 28 99.22 83.62 -28.87
C LEU A 28 98.28 83.02 -29.93
N GLU A 29 98.63 83.03 -31.21
CA GLU A 29 97.78 82.43 -32.27
C GLU A 29 97.55 80.92 -32.05
N LYS A 30 98.57 80.19 -31.56
CA LYS A 30 98.42 78.79 -31.17
C LYS A 30 97.58 78.58 -29.91
N LEU A 31 97.72 79.46 -28.91
CA LEU A 31 96.93 79.42 -27.69
C LEU A 31 95.45 79.69 -27.99
N VAL A 32 95.13 80.71 -28.77
CA VAL A 32 93.75 81.03 -29.21
C VAL A 32 93.15 79.87 -30.03
N ARG A 33 93.93 79.23 -30.91
CA ARG A 33 93.46 78.02 -31.63
C ARG A 33 93.31 76.78 -30.73
N LEU A 34 94.01 76.71 -29.60
CA LEU A 34 93.84 75.65 -28.60
C LEU A 34 92.61 75.91 -27.73
N GLU A 35 92.44 77.14 -27.26
CA GLU A 35 91.31 77.63 -26.49
C GLU A 35 89.99 77.43 -27.26
N HIS A 36 89.93 77.86 -28.52
CA HIS A 36 88.76 77.62 -29.39
C HIS A 36 88.51 76.12 -29.67
N LYS A 37 89.56 75.28 -29.70
CA LYS A 37 89.36 73.82 -29.79
C LYS A 37 88.83 73.24 -28.49
N VAL A 38 89.30 73.70 -27.34
CA VAL A 38 88.78 73.29 -26.02
C VAL A 38 87.32 73.68 -25.91
N GLU A 39 86.96 74.90 -26.31
CA GLU A 39 85.57 75.40 -26.37
C GLU A 39 84.67 74.51 -27.25
N ILE A 40 85.10 74.16 -28.47
CA ILE A 40 84.38 73.21 -29.35
C ILE A 40 84.26 71.82 -28.71
N TYR A 41 85.30 71.33 -28.03
CA TYR A 41 85.24 70.05 -27.33
C TYR A 41 84.28 70.10 -26.13
N GLU A 42 84.25 71.18 -25.36
CA GLU A 42 83.30 71.37 -24.26
C GLU A 42 81.85 71.44 -24.75
N GLU A 43 81.55 72.17 -25.84
CA GLU A 43 80.23 72.15 -26.46
C GLU A 43 79.84 70.75 -26.94
N THR A 44 80.79 70.02 -27.53
CA THR A 44 80.57 68.65 -27.99
C THR A 44 80.29 67.71 -26.82
N VAL A 45 81.03 67.81 -25.72
CA VAL A 45 80.80 67.04 -24.49
C VAL A 45 79.43 67.35 -23.91
N LYS A 46 79.07 68.63 -23.71
CA LYS A 46 77.73 69.05 -23.24
C LYS A 46 76.61 68.50 -24.13
N ARG A 47 76.81 68.47 -25.46
CA ARG A 47 75.85 67.91 -26.41
C ARG A 47 75.72 66.38 -26.27
N TRP A 48 76.82 65.67 -26.04
CA TRP A 48 76.81 64.23 -25.77
C TRP A 48 76.18 63.89 -24.42
N GLU A 49 76.46 64.65 -23.36
CA GLU A 49 75.84 64.52 -22.04
C GLU A 49 74.32 64.67 -22.12
N ASN A 50 73.82 65.72 -22.78
CA ASN A 50 72.38 65.93 -23.00
C ASN A 50 71.71 64.76 -23.74
N VAL A 51 72.36 64.20 -24.77
CA VAL A 51 71.84 63.02 -25.49
C VAL A 51 71.88 61.76 -24.62
N PHE A 52 72.89 61.61 -23.76
CA PHE A 52 73.03 60.47 -22.86
C PHE A 52 71.99 60.51 -21.74
N VAL A 53 71.81 61.67 -21.09
CA VAL A 53 70.76 61.90 -20.08
C VAL A 53 69.37 61.63 -20.67
N SER A 54 69.05 62.17 -21.85
CA SER A 54 67.75 61.92 -22.51
C SER A 54 67.52 60.44 -22.85
N LYS A 55 68.58 59.65 -23.11
CA LYS A 55 68.47 58.19 -23.28
C LYS A 55 68.28 57.46 -21.95
N LEU A 56 68.94 57.89 -20.88
CA LEU A 56 68.76 57.34 -19.53
C LEU A 56 67.34 57.59 -19.00
N GLU A 57 66.78 58.78 -19.19
CA GLU A 57 65.39 59.09 -18.81
C GLU A 57 64.38 58.21 -19.56
N LYS A 58 64.62 57.92 -20.84
CA LYS A 58 63.79 57.00 -21.62
C LYS A 58 63.91 55.56 -21.11
N LEU A 59 65.10 55.12 -20.72
CA LEU A 59 65.33 53.81 -20.12
C LEU A 59 64.65 53.67 -18.75
N ASP A 60 64.78 54.65 -17.86
CA ASP A 60 64.08 54.71 -16.57
C ASP A 60 62.55 54.69 -16.74
N LYS A 61 62.03 55.44 -17.73
CA LYS A 61 60.60 55.43 -18.06
C LYS A 61 60.11 54.05 -18.54
N VAL A 62 60.87 53.38 -19.41
CA VAL A 62 60.57 52.01 -19.87
C VAL A 62 60.68 51.01 -18.72
N GLN A 63 61.69 51.13 -17.85
CA GLN A 63 61.82 50.29 -16.66
C GLN A 63 60.60 50.45 -15.75
N LYS A 64 60.21 51.68 -15.38
CA LYS A 64 59.03 51.95 -14.54
C LYS A 64 57.73 51.44 -15.18
N GLN A 65 57.59 51.55 -16.50
CA GLN A 65 56.46 50.95 -17.22
C GLN A 65 56.46 49.41 -17.11
N SER A 66 57.62 48.76 -17.26
CA SER A 66 57.75 47.31 -17.10
C SER A 66 57.45 46.85 -15.67
N GLU A 67 57.96 47.55 -14.64
CA GLU A 67 57.68 47.25 -13.23
C GLU A 67 56.20 47.41 -12.89
N THR A 68 55.53 48.43 -13.46
CA THR A 68 54.09 48.63 -13.31
C THR A 68 53.30 47.50 -13.96
N PHE A 69 53.71 47.06 -15.16
CA PHE A 69 53.12 45.91 -15.85
C PHE A 69 53.31 44.59 -15.08
N PHE A 70 54.51 44.31 -14.56
CA PHE A 70 54.74 43.11 -13.74
C PHE A 70 53.91 43.11 -12.45
N LYS A 71 53.78 44.27 -11.78
CA LYS A 71 52.91 44.42 -10.59
C LYS A 71 51.43 44.22 -10.93
N SER A 72 50.94 44.73 -12.07
CA SER A 72 49.55 44.51 -12.48
C SER A 72 49.28 43.05 -12.86
N MET A 73 50.23 42.38 -13.49
CA MET A 73 50.14 40.95 -13.83
C MET A 73 50.10 40.07 -12.57
N GLN A 74 50.94 40.35 -11.57
CA GLN A 74 50.90 39.65 -10.27
C GLN A 74 49.57 39.90 -9.54
N ALA A 75 49.06 41.13 -9.53
CA ALA A 75 47.77 41.44 -8.92
C ALA A 75 46.60 40.71 -9.60
N ALA A 76 46.62 40.60 -10.93
CA ALA A 76 45.63 39.85 -11.69
C ALA A 76 45.68 38.35 -11.37
N GLN A 77 46.88 37.76 -11.26
CA GLN A 77 47.05 36.36 -10.89
C GLN A 77 46.48 36.06 -9.49
N VAL A 78 46.77 36.92 -8.49
CA VAL A 78 46.25 36.75 -7.12
C VAL A 78 44.73 36.94 -7.07
N GLN A 79 44.16 37.87 -7.85
CA GLN A 79 42.70 38.01 -7.92
C GLN A 79 42.03 36.77 -8.52
N GLU A 80 42.61 36.16 -9.55
CA GLU A 80 42.04 34.96 -10.17
C GLU A 80 42.14 33.74 -9.24
N GLU A 81 43.23 33.62 -8.47
CA GLU A 81 43.37 32.59 -7.42
C GLU A 81 42.28 32.74 -6.33
N ILE A 82 42.05 33.97 -5.84
CA ILE A 82 40.97 34.28 -4.89
C ILE A 82 39.59 33.97 -5.49
N ARG A 83 39.36 34.33 -6.76
CA ARG A 83 38.10 34.09 -7.48
C ARG A 83 37.81 32.59 -7.62
N LEU A 84 38.82 31.81 -8.02
CA LEU A 84 38.74 30.35 -8.12
C LEU A 84 38.48 29.72 -6.76
N ASN A 85 39.25 30.07 -5.73
CA ASN A 85 39.11 29.47 -4.40
C ASN A 85 37.75 29.78 -3.77
N LYS A 86 37.22 31.00 -3.97
CA LYS A 86 35.84 31.33 -3.60
C LYS A 86 34.81 30.51 -4.38
N SER A 87 34.97 30.38 -5.69
CA SER A 87 34.08 29.54 -6.51
C SER A 87 34.09 28.07 -6.06
N TYR A 88 35.24 27.52 -5.64
CA TYR A 88 35.32 26.18 -5.05
C TYR A 88 34.57 26.09 -3.72
N SER A 89 34.72 27.08 -2.84
CA SER A 89 33.99 27.14 -1.56
C SER A 89 32.47 27.20 -1.77
N ASP A 90 32.01 28.08 -2.67
CA ASP A 90 30.58 28.26 -2.98
C ASP A 90 29.98 26.97 -3.58
N ILE A 91 30.73 26.24 -4.42
CA ILE A 91 30.34 24.92 -4.94
C ILE A 91 30.26 23.88 -3.81
N ILE A 92 31.22 23.87 -2.88
CA ILE A 92 31.24 22.92 -1.74
C ILE A 92 30.07 23.20 -0.78
N GLU A 93 29.73 24.46 -0.49
CA GLU A 93 28.56 24.78 0.33
C GLU A 93 27.25 24.46 -0.38
N THR A 94 27.15 24.74 -1.68
CA THR A 94 26.01 24.34 -2.51
C THR A 94 25.83 22.82 -2.46
N PHE A 95 26.91 22.05 -2.65
CA PHE A 95 26.88 20.59 -2.59
C PHE A 95 26.47 20.08 -1.20
N LYS A 96 27.03 20.64 -0.11
CA LYS A 96 26.65 20.30 1.27
C LYS A 96 25.18 20.59 1.59
N SER A 97 24.64 21.72 1.10
CA SER A 97 23.23 22.06 1.33
C SER A 97 22.25 21.18 0.53
N GLN A 98 22.65 20.75 -0.67
CA GLN A 98 21.90 19.79 -1.49
C GLN A 98 21.99 18.36 -0.95
N MET A 99 23.17 17.94 -0.45
CA MET A 99 23.44 16.65 0.19
C MET A 99 22.80 16.47 1.58
N ASN A 100 21.69 17.15 1.89
CA ASN A 100 20.92 16.92 3.12
C ASN A 100 20.10 15.60 3.07
N ASN A 101 20.76 14.51 2.68
CA ASN A 101 20.21 13.15 2.61
C ASN A 101 19.68 12.67 3.97
N GLN A 102 20.26 13.13 5.08
CA GLN A 102 19.71 12.88 6.42
C GLN A 102 18.23 13.30 6.55
N THR A 103 17.79 14.34 5.82
CA THR A 103 16.38 14.76 5.80
C THR A 103 15.48 13.86 4.94
N ILE A 104 16.03 13.14 3.97
CA ILE A 104 15.29 12.18 3.13
C ILE A 104 15.28 10.80 3.80
N GLU A 105 16.41 10.33 4.30
CA GLU A 105 16.55 9.08 5.05
C GLU A 105 15.70 9.07 6.33
N SER A 106 15.70 10.17 7.10
CA SER A 106 14.81 10.29 8.27
C SER A 106 13.33 10.25 7.90
N LYS A 107 12.92 10.85 6.78
CA LYS A 107 11.52 10.77 6.28
C LYS A 107 11.15 9.37 5.80
N PHE A 108 12.06 8.65 5.14
CA PHE A 108 11.87 7.24 4.80
C PHE A 108 11.74 6.37 6.07
N ALA A 109 12.61 6.58 7.06
CA ALA A 109 12.54 5.87 8.33
C ALA A 109 11.23 6.15 9.08
N GLU A 110 10.79 7.41 9.11
CA GLU A 110 9.53 7.83 9.73
C GLU A 110 8.31 7.19 9.04
N GLU A 111 8.27 7.18 7.70
CA GLU A 111 7.17 6.58 6.94
C GLU A 111 7.16 5.05 7.06
N ASN A 112 8.34 4.40 7.12
CA ASN A 112 8.47 2.97 7.40
C ASN A 112 7.96 2.58 8.81
N VAL A 113 8.18 3.40 9.84
CA VAL A 113 7.61 3.18 11.18
C VAL A 113 6.08 3.28 11.15
N LYS A 114 5.53 4.24 10.41
CA LYS A 114 4.07 4.36 10.23
C LYS A 114 3.48 3.18 9.47
N ILE A 115 4.19 2.64 8.46
CA ILE A 115 3.81 1.42 7.74
C ILE A 115 3.72 0.24 8.70
N ARG A 116 4.77 -0.04 9.48
CA ARG A 116 4.73 -1.11 10.51
C ARG A 116 3.57 -0.95 11.49
N THR A 117 3.31 0.29 11.92
CA THR A 117 2.17 0.61 12.81
C THR A 117 0.80 0.34 12.15
N LEU A 118 0.70 0.42 10.81
CA LEU A 118 -0.49 0.03 10.07
C LEU A 118 -0.54 -1.50 9.85
N GLU A 119 0.60 -2.17 9.65
CA GLU A 119 0.70 -3.63 9.53
C GLU A 119 0.24 -4.33 10.81
N ASP A 120 0.70 -3.87 11.97
CA ASP A 120 0.27 -4.36 13.29
C ASP A 120 -1.26 -4.23 13.48
N LYS A 121 -1.83 -3.09 13.08
CA LYS A 121 -3.28 -2.87 13.12
C LYS A 121 -4.03 -3.78 12.15
N PHE A 122 -3.48 -4.03 10.96
CA PHE A 122 -4.08 -4.96 10.00
C PHE A 122 -4.06 -6.40 10.51
N ALA A 123 -2.97 -6.80 11.18
CA ALA A 123 -2.87 -8.09 11.85
C ALA A 123 -3.88 -8.23 13.01
N GLU A 124 -4.05 -7.21 13.85
CA GLU A 124 -5.08 -7.16 14.89
C GLU A 124 -6.49 -7.35 14.28
N LYS A 125 -6.82 -6.60 13.23
CA LYS A 125 -8.12 -6.71 12.55
C LYS A 125 -8.34 -8.09 11.91
N SER A 126 -7.28 -8.69 11.37
CA SER A 126 -7.30 -10.05 10.82
C SER A 126 -7.48 -11.13 11.89
N VAL A 127 -7.10 -10.89 13.15
CA VAL A 127 -7.41 -11.78 14.29
C VAL A 127 -8.85 -11.59 14.77
N ASN A 128 -9.35 -10.35 14.79
CA ASN A 128 -10.75 -10.06 15.13
C ASN A 128 -11.72 -10.73 14.14
N ILE A 129 -11.46 -10.65 12.83
CA ILE A 129 -12.24 -11.33 11.80
C ILE A 129 -12.27 -12.84 12.02
N ARG A 130 -11.11 -13.50 12.17
CA ARG A 130 -11.05 -14.96 12.45
C ARG A 130 -11.79 -15.35 13.73
N THR A 131 -11.80 -14.46 14.74
CA THR A 131 -12.57 -14.65 15.98
C THR A 131 -14.08 -14.54 15.75
N LEU A 132 -14.53 -13.63 14.88
CA LEU A 132 -15.92 -13.51 14.46
C LEU A 132 -16.35 -14.70 13.57
N GLU A 133 -15.48 -15.20 12.67
CA GLU A 133 -15.71 -16.39 11.84
C GLU A 133 -15.98 -17.63 12.69
N SER A 134 -15.11 -17.87 13.69
CA SER A 134 -15.29 -18.97 14.64
C SER A 134 -16.62 -18.87 15.41
N LYS A 135 -17.00 -17.67 15.85
CA LYS A 135 -18.29 -17.44 16.54
C LYS A 135 -19.49 -17.62 15.62
N PHE A 136 -19.41 -17.13 14.38
CA PHE A 136 -20.45 -17.29 13.37
C PHE A 136 -20.68 -18.78 13.05
N ALA A 137 -19.62 -19.54 12.83
CA ALA A 137 -19.69 -20.98 12.59
C ALA A 137 -20.31 -21.74 13.78
N GLN A 138 -19.92 -21.41 15.02
CA GLN A 138 -20.54 -21.97 16.22
C GLN A 138 -22.05 -21.67 16.28
N GLU A 139 -22.45 -20.44 15.97
CA GLU A 139 -23.86 -20.03 15.98
C GLU A 139 -24.69 -20.75 14.90
N SER A 140 -24.14 -20.87 13.68
CA SER A 140 -24.75 -21.61 12.58
C SER A 140 -25.02 -23.07 12.93
N VAL A 141 -24.09 -23.74 13.63
CA VAL A 141 -24.28 -25.13 14.09
C VAL A 141 -25.41 -25.25 15.11
N LYS A 142 -25.57 -24.28 16.01
CA LYS A 142 -26.68 -24.26 16.98
C LYS A 142 -28.03 -24.00 16.31
N ILE A 143 -28.08 -23.05 15.36
CA ILE A 143 -29.27 -22.79 14.53
C ILE A 143 -29.68 -24.07 13.81
N LYS A 144 -28.75 -24.75 13.14
CA LYS A 144 -28.99 -26.05 12.48
C LYS A 144 -29.52 -27.10 13.46
N THR A 145 -28.91 -27.20 14.64
CA THR A 145 -29.35 -28.11 15.71
C THR A 145 -30.77 -27.80 16.21
N LEU A 146 -31.21 -26.54 16.17
CA LEU A 146 -32.58 -26.15 16.49
C LEU A 146 -33.55 -26.50 15.36
N GLU A 147 -33.19 -26.27 14.09
CA GLU A 147 -33.98 -26.69 12.92
C GLU A 147 -34.26 -28.20 12.94
N ASP A 148 -33.24 -29.02 13.21
CA ASP A 148 -33.39 -30.47 13.23
C ASP A 148 -34.32 -30.93 14.37
N LYS A 149 -34.27 -30.25 15.53
CA LYS A 149 -35.22 -30.44 16.63
C LYS A 149 -36.64 -30.00 16.25
N PHE A 150 -36.80 -28.91 15.51
CA PHE A 150 -38.09 -28.47 14.97
C PHE A 150 -38.69 -29.51 14.00
N ALA A 151 -37.88 -30.08 13.12
CA ALA A 151 -38.30 -31.14 12.21
C ALA A 151 -38.77 -32.38 13.01
N GLU A 152 -38.00 -32.82 14.02
CA GLU A 152 -38.35 -33.92 14.91
C GLU A 152 -39.68 -33.65 15.66
N LYS A 153 -39.87 -32.46 16.25
CA LYS A 153 -41.14 -32.11 16.92
C LYS A 153 -42.31 -32.05 15.93
N SER A 154 -42.10 -31.55 14.72
CA SER A 154 -43.11 -31.49 13.65
C SER A 154 -43.59 -32.87 13.19
N VAL A 155 -42.69 -33.86 13.11
CA VAL A 155 -43.04 -35.27 12.81
C VAL A 155 -43.83 -35.88 13.97
N ASN A 156 -43.42 -35.61 15.21
CA ASN A 156 -44.15 -36.08 16.39
C ASN A 156 -45.58 -35.51 16.47
N ILE A 157 -45.77 -34.23 16.13
CA ILE A 157 -47.10 -33.58 16.09
C ILE A 157 -47.98 -34.26 15.05
N ARG A 158 -47.53 -34.42 13.80
CA ARG A 158 -48.24 -35.17 12.75
C ARG A 158 -48.60 -36.61 13.14
N THR A 159 -47.73 -37.25 13.91
CA THR A 159 -47.99 -38.61 14.45
C THR A 159 -49.12 -38.62 15.49
N LEU A 160 -49.23 -37.56 16.31
CA LEU A 160 -50.36 -37.38 17.23
C LEU A 160 -51.66 -37.00 16.49
N GLU A 161 -51.58 -36.20 15.43
CA GLU A 161 -52.73 -35.82 14.58
C GLU A 161 -53.37 -37.05 13.95
N SER A 162 -52.55 -37.94 13.37
CA SER A 162 -53.02 -39.21 12.81
C SER A 162 -53.70 -40.09 13.87
N LYS A 163 -53.16 -40.18 15.09
CA LYS A 163 -53.76 -40.95 16.19
C LYS A 163 -55.08 -40.34 16.68
N PHE A 164 -55.16 -39.02 16.77
CA PHE A 164 -56.40 -38.33 17.15
C PHE A 164 -57.51 -38.54 16.12
N ALA A 165 -57.18 -38.44 14.82
CA ALA A 165 -58.11 -38.72 13.73
C ALA A 165 -58.62 -40.17 13.77
N GLN A 166 -57.73 -41.15 14.02
CA GLN A 166 -58.13 -42.56 14.19
C GLN A 166 -59.12 -42.75 15.35
N GLU A 167 -58.89 -42.11 16.50
CA GLU A 167 -59.76 -42.23 17.67
C GLU A 167 -61.12 -41.53 17.46
N SER A 168 -61.11 -40.38 16.78
CA SER A 168 -62.34 -39.66 16.39
C SER A 168 -63.24 -40.49 15.47
N VAL A 169 -62.67 -41.21 14.48
CA VAL A 169 -63.43 -42.12 13.61
C VAL A 169 -64.05 -43.28 14.39
N LYS A 170 -63.36 -43.82 15.40
CA LYS A 170 -63.91 -44.88 16.25
C LYS A 170 -65.04 -44.38 17.13
N ILE A 171 -64.94 -43.17 17.69
CA ILE A 171 -66.05 -42.51 18.39
C ILE A 171 -67.26 -42.38 17.46
N LYS A 172 -67.06 -41.82 16.26
CA LYS A 172 -68.13 -41.67 15.25
C LYS A 172 -68.82 -43.02 14.94
N THR A 173 -68.02 -44.08 14.79
CA THR A 173 -68.51 -45.46 14.58
C THR A 173 -69.31 -46.00 15.79
N LEU A 174 -68.97 -45.61 17.02
CA LEU A 174 -69.72 -45.99 18.22
C LEU A 174 -71.02 -45.19 18.35
N GLU A 175 -71.02 -43.89 18.02
CA GLU A 175 -72.23 -43.05 17.97
C GLU A 175 -73.26 -43.63 17.01
N ASP A 176 -72.84 -44.00 15.79
CA ASP A 176 -73.74 -44.51 14.76
C ASP A 176 -74.37 -45.86 15.18
N LYS A 177 -73.59 -46.73 15.85
CA LYS A 177 -74.10 -47.98 16.46
C LYS A 177 -75.05 -47.73 17.63
N PHE A 178 -74.80 -46.71 18.44
CA PHE A 178 -75.70 -46.34 19.52
C PHE A 178 -77.03 -45.83 18.96
N ALA A 179 -76.99 -44.98 17.93
CA ALA A 179 -78.17 -44.48 17.22
C ALA A 179 -79.00 -45.63 16.61
N GLU A 180 -78.36 -46.60 15.95
CA GLU A 180 -78.99 -47.82 15.45
C GLU A 180 -79.74 -48.57 16.57
N LYS A 181 -79.07 -48.85 17.70
CA LYS A 181 -79.68 -49.55 18.83
C LYS A 181 -80.82 -48.75 19.48
N SER A 182 -80.72 -47.42 19.53
CA SER A 182 -81.81 -46.54 19.98
C SER A 182 -83.00 -46.48 19.01
N VAL A 183 -82.83 -46.78 17.72
CA VAL A 183 -83.96 -46.98 16.77
C VAL A 183 -84.62 -48.35 17.00
N ASN A 184 -83.82 -49.39 17.24
CA ASN A 184 -84.33 -50.73 17.52
C ASN A 184 -85.17 -50.76 18.81
N ILE A 185 -84.72 -50.12 19.89
CA ILE A 185 -85.51 -50.00 21.14
C ILE A 185 -86.85 -49.29 20.88
N ARG A 186 -86.85 -48.12 20.22
CA ARG A 186 -88.10 -47.41 19.87
C ARG A 186 -89.07 -48.25 19.03
N THR A 187 -88.53 -49.14 18.20
CA THR A 187 -89.32 -50.08 17.40
C THR A 187 -89.93 -51.18 18.28
N LEU A 188 -89.21 -51.69 19.28
CA LEU A 188 -89.72 -52.64 20.27
C LEU A 188 -90.76 -51.99 21.20
N GLU A 189 -90.52 -50.77 21.68
CA GLU A 189 -91.48 -49.97 22.46
C GLU A 189 -92.81 -49.77 21.69
N SER A 190 -92.72 -49.47 20.39
CA SER A 190 -93.91 -49.35 19.53
C SER A 190 -94.67 -50.67 19.37
N LYS A 191 -93.97 -51.80 19.20
CA LYS A 191 -94.60 -53.14 19.18
C LYS A 191 -95.26 -53.49 20.52
N PHE A 192 -94.60 -53.18 21.64
CA PHE A 192 -95.15 -53.40 22.98
C PHE A 192 -96.44 -52.59 23.20
N ALA A 193 -96.43 -51.31 22.81
CA ALA A 193 -97.63 -50.47 22.86
C ALA A 193 -98.79 -51.03 22.01
N GLN A 194 -98.50 -51.58 20.83
CA GLN A 194 -99.52 -52.25 20.00
C GLN A 194 -100.08 -53.51 20.64
N GLU A 195 -99.26 -54.34 21.30
CA GLU A 195 -99.74 -55.56 21.96
C GLU A 195 -100.55 -55.23 23.23
N SER A 196 -100.14 -54.21 23.99
CA SER A 196 -100.90 -53.69 25.14
C SER A 196 -102.32 -53.23 24.75
N VAL A 197 -102.48 -52.56 23.60
CA VAL A 197 -103.81 -52.19 23.06
C VAL A 197 -104.66 -53.43 22.70
N LYS A 198 -104.05 -54.51 22.19
CA LYS A 198 -104.77 -55.76 21.91
C LYS A 198 -105.23 -56.45 23.19
N ILE A 199 -104.38 -56.49 24.22
CA ILE A 199 -104.73 -57.00 25.55
C ILE A 199 -105.93 -56.21 26.09
N LYS A 200 -105.86 -54.87 26.08
CA LYS A 200 -106.97 -54.03 26.56
C LYS A 200 -108.27 -54.26 25.77
N THR A 201 -108.19 -54.39 24.45
CA THR A 201 -109.34 -54.73 23.60
C THR A 201 -109.97 -56.10 23.95
N LEU A 202 -109.17 -57.06 24.43
CA LEU A 202 -109.65 -58.37 24.89
C LEU A 202 -110.25 -58.32 26.29
N GLU A 203 -109.69 -57.51 27.20
CA GLU A 203 -110.28 -57.21 28.51
C GLU A 203 -111.68 -56.58 28.35
N ASP A 204 -111.80 -55.53 27.53
CA ASP A 204 -113.06 -54.82 27.31
C ASP A 204 -114.14 -55.75 26.73
N LYS A 205 -113.76 -56.64 25.80
CA LYS A 205 -114.65 -57.69 25.27
C LYS A 205 -115.05 -58.73 26.31
N PHE A 206 -114.17 -59.02 27.27
CA PHE A 206 -114.47 -59.95 28.36
C PHE A 206 -115.45 -59.33 29.35
N GLU A 207 -115.30 -58.04 29.68
CA GLU A 207 -116.26 -57.27 30.47
C GLU A 207 -117.63 -57.17 29.78
N GLU A 208 -117.67 -56.86 28.48
CA GLU A 208 -118.90 -56.83 27.67
C GLU A 208 -119.62 -58.19 27.68
N PHE A 209 -118.87 -59.29 27.53
CA PHE A 209 -119.44 -60.63 27.59
C PHE A 209 -119.93 -61.00 29.00
N GLY A 210 -119.20 -60.59 30.04
CA GLY A 210 -119.63 -60.71 31.43
C GLY A 210 -120.98 -60.01 31.66
N ALA A 211 -121.15 -58.78 31.17
CA ALA A 211 -122.41 -58.04 31.22
C ALA A 211 -123.54 -58.75 30.47
N LYS A 212 -123.27 -59.31 29.28
CA LYS A 212 -124.25 -60.10 28.49
C LYS A 212 -124.69 -61.38 29.21
N THR A 213 -123.78 -62.11 29.86
CA THR A 213 -124.16 -63.29 30.64
C THR A 213 -124.96 -62.95 31.91
N LYS A 214 -124.80 -61.73 32.44
CA LYS A 214 -125.62 -61.22 33.54
C LYS A 214 -127.04 -60.88 33.06
N THR A 215 -127.19 -60.12 31.98
CA THR A 215 -128.52 -59.83 31.41
C THR A 215 -129.25 -61.08 30.93
N TRP A 216 -128.55 -62.13 30.47
CA TRP A 216 -129.19 -63.42 30.19
C TRP A 216 -129.75 -64.10 31.46
N LYS A 217 -129.07 -64.00 32.61
CA LYS A 217 -129.62 -64.49 33.90
C LYS A 217 -130.80 -63.64 34.38
N ASP A 218 -130.71 -62.33 34.24
CA ASP A 218 -131.75 -61.40 34.69
C ASP A 218 -133.03 -61.61 33.83
N ASN A 219 -132.90 -61.78 32.51
CA ASN A 219 -134.01 -62.10 31.61
C ASN A 219 -134.63 -63.50 31.85
N ASP A 220 -133.84 -64.53 32.18
CA ASP A 220 -134.37 -65.82 32.61
C ASP A 220 -135.21 -65.66 33.89
N THR A 221 -134.78 -64.80 34.82
CA THR A 221 -135.50 -64.52 36.08
C THR A 221 -136.83 -63.81 35.82
N GLU A 222 -136.84 -62.80 34.94
CA GLU A 222 -138.06 -62.07 34.53
C GLU A 222 -139.08 -62.97 33.81
N PHE A 223 -138.63 -63.97 33.03
CA PHE A 223 -139.51 -64.96 32.41
C PHE A 223 -140.22 -65.85 33.44
N TYR A 224 -139.56 -66.23 34.53
CA TYR A 224 -140.18 -67.00 35.62
C TYR A 224 -141.21 -66.17 36.41
N GLU A 225 -140.95 -64.88 36.68
CA GLU A 225 -141.90 -64.03 37.42
C GLU A 225 -143.16 -63.67 36.61
N ASN A 226 -143.04 -63.50 35.29
CA ASN A 226 -144.20 -63.21 34.43
C ASN A 226 -145.11 -64.44 34.19
N LEU A 227 -144.55 -65.65 34.25
CA LEU A 227 -145.30 -66.90 34.03
C LEU A 227 -146.14 -67.32 35.25
N VAL A 228 -145.69 -67.00 36.46
CA VAL A 228 -146.35 -67.43 37.72
C VAL A 228 -147.62 -66.62 38.04
N ASN A 229 -147.76 -65.40 37.53
CA ASN A 229 -148.83 -64.47 37.93
C ASN A 229 -150.15 -64.57 37.12
N ASN A 230 -150.30 -65.49 36.15
CA ASN A 230 -151.43 -65.48 35.20
C ASN A 230 -152.25 -66.79 35.07
N LEU A 231 -152.07 -67.80 35.95
CA LEU A 231 -152.83 -69.06 35.90
C LEU A 231 -153.09 -69.66 37.30
N PHE A 232 -154.29 -70.05 37.73
CA PHE A 232 -155.66 -69.62 37.40
C PHE A 232 -156.60 -70.15 38.52
N GLU A 233 -157.71 -69.48 38.86
CA GLU A 233 -158.70 -70.03 39.78
C GLU A 233 -159.53 -71.17 39.12
N SER A 234 -159.44 -72.38 39.69
CA SER A 234 -160.37 -73.52 39.53
C SER A 234 -160.50 -74.21 38.14
N GLY A 235 -160.64 -75.55 38.14
CA GLY A 235 -161.39 -76.24 37.06
C GLY A 235 -160.75 -77.36 36.21
N SER A 236 -160.35 -78.48 36.84
CA SER A 236 -160.46 -79.86 36.27
C SER A 236 -159.53 -80.37 35.12
N LEU A 237 -158.62 -81.26 35.52
CA LEU A 237 -158.10 -82.51 34.88
C LEU A 237 -157.67 -82.61 33.40
N LYS A 238 -158.09 -81.77 32.45
CA LYS A 238 -157.54 -81.81 31.06
C LYS A 238 -156.20 -81.08 30.91
N ILE A 239 -155.84 -80.25 31.89
CA ILE A 239 -154.59 -79.48 31.89
C ILE A 239 -153.38 -80.38 32.23
N GLN A 240 -153.54 -81.32 33.18
CA GLN A 240 -152.42 -82.03 33.82
C GLN A 240 -151.54 -82.85 32.83
N ASN A 241 -152.13 -83.57 31.88
CA ASN A 241 -151.35 -84.34 30.89
C ASN A 241 -150.66 -83.45 29.84
N LYS A 242 -151.22 -82.27 29.52
CA LYS A 242 -150.50 -81.26 28.73
C LYS A 242 -149.41 -80.59 29.56
N PHE A 243 -149.63 -80.39 30.86
CA PHE A 243 -148.67 -79.77 31.76
C PHE A 243 -147.43 -80.66 31.95
N GLN A 244 -147.58 -81.99 32.15
CA GLN A 244 -146.43 -82.91 32.19
C GLN A 244 -145.65 -82.92 30.86
N SER A 245 -146.34 -83.03 29.72
CA SER A 245 -145.67 -82.97 28.40
C SER A 245 -144.97 -81.63 28.14
N PHE A 246 -145.49 -80.53 28.70
CA PHE A 246 -144.88 -79.22 28.64
C PHE A 246 -143.68 -79.10 29.60
N GLU A 247 -143.81 -79.54 30.86
CA GLU A 247 -142.72 -79.58 31.85
C GLU A 247 -141.53 -80.39 31.37
N GLU A 248 -141.74 -81.55 30.76
CA GLU A 248 -140.66 -82.36 30.18
C GLU A 248 -139.97 -81.62 29.03
N LYS A 249 -140.73 -80.90 28.21
CA LYS A 249 -140.19 -80.11 27.10
C LYS A 249 -139.44 -78.87 27.60
N THR A 250 -139.93 -78.20 28.63
CA THR A 250 -139.24 -77.09 29.31
C THR A 250 -137.95 -77.60 29.97
N ARG A 251 -137.99 -78.72 30.69
CA ARG A 251 -136.82 -79.35 31.33
C ARG A 251 -135.78 -79.80 30.31
N PHE A 252 -136.20 -80.31 29.15
CA PHE A 252 -135.32 -80.64 28.03
C PHE A 252 -134.68 -79.37 27.40
N LEU A 253 -135.46 -78.31 27.22
CA LEU A 253 -134.95 -77.01 26.75
C LEU A 253 -133.96 -76.40 27.74
N THR A 254 -134.26 -76.37 29.05
CA THR A 254 -133.35 -75.90 30.11
C THR A 254 -132.07 -76.73 30.17
N ASN A 255 -132.14 -78.05 30.03
CA ASN A 255 -130.94 -78.90 29.99
C ASN A 255 -130.08 -78.64 28.75
N ASN A 256 -130.70 -78.44 27.58
CA ASN A 256 -129.96 -78.06 26.36
C ASN A 256 -129.37 -76.64 26.46
N GLN A 257 -130.09 -75.69 27.06
CA GLN A 257 -129.61 -74.32 27.35
C GLN A 257 -128.37 -74.39 28.26
N ASN A 258 -128.42 -75.18 29.33
CA ASN A 258 -127.31 -75.37 30.26
C ASN A 258 -126.11 -76.09 29.62
N GLU A 259 -126.34 -77.12 28.81
CA GLU A 259 -125.30 -77.85 28.07
C GLU A 259 -124.64 -76.95 27.00
N LEU A 260 -125.43 -76.13 26.31
CA LEU A 260 -124.95 -75.14 25.34
C LEU A 260 -124.13 -74.04 26.04
N ASN A 261 -124.64 -73.48 27.14
CA ASN A 261 -123.93 -72.51 27.97
C ASN A 261 -122.63 -73.09 28.52
N ARG A 262 -122.63 -74.34 28.99
CA ARG A 262 -121.42 -75.04 29.46
C ARG A 262 -120.39 -75.23 28.35
N LYS A 263 -120.81 -75.65 27.16
CA LYS A 263 -119.92 -75.81 25.98
C LYS A 263 -119.38 -74.45 25.52
N LEU A 264 -120.23 -73.43 25.46
CA LEU A 264 -119.85 -72.07 25.10
C LEU A 264 -118.84 -71.49 26.10
N CYS A 265 -119.14 -71.52 27.40
CA CYS A 265 -118.23 -71.06 28.45
C CYS A 265 -116.89 -71.82 28.47
N ASN A 266 -116.89 -73.14 28.28
CA ASN A 266 -115.64 -73.91 28.21
C ASN A 266 -114.81 -73.55 26.97
N ASN A 267 -115.44 -73.43 25.80
CA ASN A 267 -114.74 -73.09 24.56
C ASN A 267 -114.19 -71.65 24.61
N ILE A 268 -114.97 -70.69 25.13
CA ILE A 268 -114.51 -69.33 25.40
C ILE A 268 -113.33 -69.34 26.40
N ARG A 269 -113.48 -70.02 27.55
CA ARG A 269 -112.42 -70.08 28.57
C ARG A 269 -111.11 -70.64 28.01
N ILE A 270 -111.17 -71.72 27.23
CA ILE A 270 -109.97 -72.34 26.63
C ILE A 270 -109.35 -71.41 25.60
N ASN A 271 -110.14 -70.86 24.66
CA ASN A 271 -109.60 -69.98 23.61
C ASN A 271 -109.04 -68.67 24.18
N VAL A 272 -109.71 -68.06 25.16
CA VAL A 272 -109.22 -66.86 25.86
C VAL A 272 -107.96 -67.18 26.64
N SER A 273 -107.91 -68.28 27.41
CA SER A 273 -106.72 -68.68 28.17
C SER A 273 -105.52 -68.97 27.25
N ASN A 274 -105.74 -69.66 26.13
CA ASN A 274 -104.70 -69.93 25.13
C ASN A 274 -104.23 -68.63 24.45
N SER A 275 -105.14 -67.68 24.20
CA SER A 275 -104.80 -66.36 23.65
C SER A 275 -103.96 -65.55 24.64
N PHE A 276 -104.32 -65.54 25.93
CA PHE A 276 -103.54 -64.88 26.98
C PHE A 276 -102.15 -65.49 27.13
N GLN A 277 -102.01 -66.81 27.22
CA GLN A 277 -100.70 -67.47 27.29
C GLN A 277 -99.83 -67.20 26.06
N ASN A 278 -100.43 -67.12 24.87
CA ASN A 278 -99.71 -66.77 23.64
C ASN A 278 -99.22 -65.31 23.67
N MET A 279 -100.06 -64.35 24.11
CA MET A 279 -99.65 -62.96 24.32
C MET A 279 -98.55 -62.82 25.39
N GLU A 280 -98.71 -63.49 26.54
CA GLU A 280 -97.72 -63.51 27.63
C GLU A 280 -96.37 -64.09 27.16
N SER A 281 -96.37 -65.17 26.38
CA SER A 281 -95.14 -65.74 25.80
C SER A 281 -94.44 -64.78 24.83
N LYS A 282 -95.18 -64.01 24.04
CA LYS A 282 -94.65 -62.99 23.13
C LYS A 282 -94.13 -61.76 23.88
N GLN A 283 -94.81 -61.36 24.94
CA GLN A 283 -94.40 -60.25 25.79
C GLN A 283 -93.09 -60.58 26.51
N ASN A 284 -92.99 -61.75 27.14
CA ASN A 284 -91.75 -62.24 27.75
C ASN A 284 -90.59 -62.33 26.74
N ALA A 285 -90.85 -62.77 25.50
CA ALA A 285 -89.83 -62.76 24.45
C ALA A 285 -89.38 -61.34 24.07
N THR A 286 -90.32 -60.38 24.00
CA THR A 286 -90.03 -58.97 23.71
C THR A 286 -89.24 -58.31 24.84
N ASP A 287 -89.57 -58.60 26.10
CA ASP A 287 -88.85 -58.09 27.28
C ASP A 287 -87.41 -58.60 27.32
N VAL A 288 -87.17 -59.87 26.92
CA VAL A 288 -85.81 -60.43 26.74
C VAL A 288 -85.05 -59.71 25.63
N GLU A 289 -85.68 -59.39 24.49
CA GLU A 289 -85.06 -58.58 23.42
C GLU A 289 -84.68 -57.17 23.91
N VAL A 290 -85.55 -56.52 24.68
CA VAL A 290 -85.28 -55.19 25.27
C VAL A 290 -84.13 -55.25 26.28
N LEU A 291 -84.10 -56.23 27.19
CA LEU A 291 -83.03 -56.41 28.17
C LEU A 291 -81.67 -56.67 27.49
N ASN A 292 -81.65 -57.46 26.42
CA ASN A 292 -80.45 -57.67 25.61
C ASN A 292 -79.98 -56.37 24.95
N ALA A 293 -80.88 -55.60 24.34
CA ALA A 293 -80.54 -54.31 23.73
C ALA A 293 -79.98 -53.29 24.75
N LEU A 294 -80.53 -53.25 25.98
CA LEU A 294 -80.02 -52.41 27.07
C LEU A 294 -78.61 -52.84 27.54
N SER A 295 -78.34 -54.15 27.59
CA SER A 295 -77.02 -54.70 27.91
C SER A 295 -75.96 -54.34 26.87
N GLU A 296 -76.32 -54.42 25.58
CA GLU A 296 -75.47 -53.98 24.47
C GLU A 296 -75.19 -52.46 24.52
N ILE A 297 -76.21 -51.65 24.80
CA ILE A 297 -76.07 -50.19 24.99
C ILE A 297 -75.10 -49.87 26.11
N LYS A 298 -75.22 -50.52 27.28
CA LYS A 298 -74.28 -50.35 28.40
C LYS A 298 -72.85 -50.76 28.04
N THR A 299 -72.70 -51.77 27.19
CA THR A 299 -71.41 -52.21 26.66
C THR A 299 -70.81 -51.22 25.65
N LEU A 300 -71.64 -50.57 24.84
CA LEU A 300 -71.21 -49.50 23.92
C LEU A 300 -70.81 -48.23 24.69
N ASP A 301 -71.56 -47.85 25.72
CA ASP A 301 -71.27 -46.71 26.59
C ASP A 301 -69.91 -46.86 27.29
N GLY A 302 -69.63 -48.05 27.84
CA GLY A 302 -68.31 -48.38 28.39
C GLY A 302 -67.16 -48.25 27.39
N LYS A 303 -67.38 -48.60 26.11
CA LYS A 303 -66.40 -48.42 25.03
C LYS A 303 -66.23 -46.94 24.66
N PHE A 304 -67.32 -46.17 24.61
CA PHE A 304 -67.30 -44.72 24.35
C PHE A 304 -66.52 -43.98 25.44
N ALA A 305 -66.73 -44.32 26.70
CA ALA A 305 -65.98 -43.77 27.83
C ALA A 305 -64.46 -44.05 27.74
N GLN A 306 -64.07 -45.28 27.38
CA GLN A 306 -62.66 -45.61 27.14
C GLN A 306 -62.05 -44.76 26.01
N GLU A 307 -62.79 -44.57 24.92
CA GLU A 307 -62.34 -43.80 23.75
C GLU A 307 -62.19 -42.30 24.07
N SER A 308 -63.15 -41.73 24.82
CA SER A 308 -63.10 -40.35 25.31
C SER A 308 -61.88 -40.09 26.20
N VAL A 309 -61.51 -41.03 27.08
CA VAL A 309 -60.31 -40.91 27.93
C VAL A 309 -59.02 -40.88 27.09
N LYS A 310 -58.94 -41.68 26.02
CA LYS A 310 -57.78 -41.68 25.13
C LYS A 310 -57.69 -40.38 24.32
N ILE A 311 -58.81 -39.83 23.85
CA ILE A 311 -58.85 -38.50 23.21
C ILE A 311 -58.29 -37.43 24.16
N LYS A 312 -58.80 -37.33 25.40
CA LYS A 312 -58.28 -36.39 26.41
C LYS A 312 -56.78 -36.59 26.69
N THR A 313 -56.32 -37.83 26.66
CA THR A 313 -54.90 -38.18 26.81
C THR A 313 -54.06 -37.71 25.62
N LEU A 314 -54.59 -37.74 24.39
CA LEU A 314 -53.94 -37.20 23.20
C LEU A 314 -53.93 -35.67 23.22
N GLU A 315 -55.03 -35.01 23.60
CA GLU A 315 -55.12 -33.55 23.77
C GLU A 315 -54.05 -33.02 24.75
N GLY A 316 -53.87 -33.68 25.90
CA GLY A 316 -52.82 -33.34 26.86
C GLY A 316 -51.41 -33.46 26.27
N LYS A 317 -51.15 -34.49 25.47
CA LYS A 317 -49.86 -34.69 24.76
C LYS A 317 -49.64 -33.64 23.67
N PHE A 318 -50.69 -33.21 22.98
CA PHE A 318 -50.66 -32.09 22.04
C PHE A 318 -50.31 -30.77 22.72
N ALA A 319 -51.00 -30.43 23.80
CA ALA A 319 -50.71 -29.23 24.58
C ALA A 319 -49.25 -29.21 25.05
N GLN A 320 -48.74 -30.34 25.55
CA GLN A 320 -47.33 -30.49 25.94
C GLN A 320 -46.36 -30.27 24.77
N LYS A 321 -46.63 -30.86 23.59
CA LYS A 321 -45.80 -30.65 22.38
C LYS A 321 -45.87 -29.20 21.87
N SER A 322 -47.03 -28.55 21.93
CA SER A 322 -47.21 -27.14 21.57
C SER A 322 -46.37 -26.21 22.45
N VAL A 323 -46.35 -26.43 23.77
CA VAL A 323 -45.46 -25.69 24.68
C VAL A 323 -43.98 -25.94 24.37
N GLN A 324 -43.57 -27.19 24.08
CA GLN A 324 -42.20 -27.48 23.65
C GLN A 324 -41.83 -26.76 22.35
N MET A 325 -42.78 -26.60 21.41
CA MET A 325 -42.58 -25.89 20.16
C MET A 325 -42.29 -24.40 20.40
N LYS A 326 -43.14 -23.72 21.18
CA LYS A 326 -42.94 -22.30 21.53
C LYS A 326 -41.61 -22.02 22.24
N ILE A 327 -41.14 -22.96 23.07
CA ILE A 327 -39.82 -22.86 23.72
C ILE A 327 -38.68 -22.97 22.70
N LEU A 328 -38.83 -23.79 21.65
CA LEU A 328 -37.86 -23.85 20.55
C LEU A 328 -37.92 -22.59 19.67
N GLU A 329 -39.11 -22.02 19.44
CA GLU A 329 -39.30 -20.76 18.68
C GLU A 329 -38.56 -19.60 19.35
N GLY A 330 -38.72 -19.44 20.67
CA GLY A 330 -37.99 -18.44 21.44
C GLY A 330 -36.47 -18.61 21.36
N LYS A 331 -35.97 -19.84 21.47
CA LYS A 331 -34.52 -20.14 21.37
C LYS A 331 -33.97 -19.89 19.96
N PHE A 332 -34.73 -20.21 18.92
CA PHE A 332 -34.33 -19.94 17.54
C PHE A 332 -34.30 -18.43 17.24
N ALA A 333 -35.27 -17.67 17.75
CA ALA A 333 -35.27 -16.21 17.65
C ALA A 333 -34.05 -15.59 18.39
N GLU A 334 -33.72 -16.08 19.58
CA GLU A 334 -32.54 -15.64 20.35
C GLU A 334 -31.23 -15.86 19.58
N GLU A 335 -31.02 -17.06 19.03
CA GLU A 335 -29.80 -17.39 18.27
C GLU A 335 -29.75 -16.66 16.92
N SER A 336 -30.90 -16.41 16.28
CA SER A 336 -30.98 -15.57 15.07
C SER A 336 -30.57 -14.12 15.33
N VAL A 337 -30.92 -13.54 16.48
CA VAL A 337 -30.50 -12.19 16.87
C VAL A 337 -28.99 -12.13 17.13
N LYS A 338 -28.42 -13.14 17.79
CA LYS A 338 -26.96 -13.26 17.99
C LYS A 338 -26.22 -13.38 16.66
N HIS A 339 -26.74 -14.18 15.73
CA HIS A 339 -26.19 -14.34 14.38
C HIS A 339 -26.14 -12.99 13.63
N LYS A 340 -27.26 -12.26 13.55
CA LYS A 340 -27.31 -10.89 12.98
C LYS A 340 -26.37 -9.90 13.66
N THR A 341 -26.18 -10.04 14.97
CA THR A 341 -25.23 -9.21 15.73
C THR A 341 -23.77 -9.50 15.33
N ILE A 342 -23.44 -10.74 14.99
CA ILE A 342 -22.11 -11.12 14.47
C ILE A 342 -21.94 -10.58 13.04
N GLU A 343 -22.94 -10.73 12.16
CA GLU A 343 -22.93 -10.16 10.79
C GLU A 343 -22.68 -8.63 10.80
N SER A 344 -23.37 -7.90 11.68
CA SER A 344 -23.17 -6.45 11.83
C SER A 344 -21.74 -6.09 12.23
N LYS A 345 -21.11 -6.89 13.11
CA LYS A 345 -19.71 -6.69 13.53
C LYS A 345 -18.71 -7.02 12.43
N PHE A 346 -19.01 -8.01 11.58
CA PHE A 346 -18.23 -8.28 10.37
C PHE A 346 -18.25 -7.09 9.40
N ALA A 347 -19.43 -6.53 9.13
CA ALA A 347 -19.57 -5.36 8.27
C ALA A 347 -18.77 -4.16 8.82
N GLU A 348 -18.83 -3.93 10.14
CA GLU A 348 -18.08 -2.88 10.82
C GLU A 348 -16.55 -3.08 10.70
N GLU A 349 -16.04 -4.29 10.93
CA GLU A 349 -14.59 -4.56 10.86
C GLU A 349 -14.08 -4.57 9.40
N SER A 350 -14.92 -4.96 8.43
CA SER A 350 -14.63 -4.85 7.00
C SER A 350 -14.45 -3.39 6.55
N VAL A 351 -15.30 -2.46 7.00
CA VAL A 351 -15.15 -1.03 6.71
C VAL A 351 -13.85 -0.48 7.31
N LYS A 352 -13.46 -0.92 8.51
CA LYS A 352 -12.18 -0.53 9.13
C LYS A 352 -10.97 -1.07 8.36
N ILE A 353 -11.03 -2.30 7.87
CA ILE A 353 -9.98 -2.86 7.00
C ILE A 353 -9.82 -2.02 5.73
N LYS A 354 -10.91 -1.72 5.03
CA LYS A 354 -10.87 -0.87 3.83
C LYS A 354 -10.26 0.51 4.10
N THR A 355 -10.61 1.10 5.25
CA THR A 355 -10.02 2.36 5.73
C THR A 355 -8.51 2.26 6.01
N LEU A 356 -7.99 1.07 6.37
CA LEU A 356 -6.55 0.83 6.50
C LEU A 356 -5.89 0.61 5.13
N GLU A 357 -6.54 -0.10 4.20
CA GLU A 357 -6.06 -0.29 2.82
C GLU A 357 -5.87 1.05 2.10
N ASP A 358 -6.84 1.96 2.22
CA ASP A 358 -6.76 3.32 1.66
C ASP A 358 -5.56 4.10 2.23
N LYS A 359 -5.28 3.95 3.53
CA LYS A 359 -4.10 4.55 4.18
C LYS A 359 -2.79 3.92 3.73
N PHE A 360 -2.73 2.60 3.53
CA PHE A 360 -1.58 1.95 2.94
C PHE A 360 -1.31 2.44 1.51
N ALA A 361 -2.36 2.65 0.71
CA ALA A 361 -2.23 3.19 -0.64
C ALA A 361 -1.66 4.62 -0.62
N GLU A 362 -2.11 5.49 0.29
CA GLU A 362 -1.54 6.82 0.53
C GLU A 362 -0.04 6.73 0.87
N LYS A 363 0.34 5.84 1.80
CA LYS A 363 1.75 5.64 2.19
C LYS A 363 2.62 5.12 1.05
N GLY A 364 2.09 4.25 0.20
CA GLY A 364 2.76 3.83 -1.03
C GLY A 364 3.00 4.96 -2.03
N VAL A 365 2.10 5.96 -2.12
CA VAL A 365 2.31 7.16 -2.95
C VAL A 365 3.39 8.07 -2.37
N ASN A 366 3.43 8.24 -1.04
CA ASN A 366 4.46 9.04 -0.37
C ASN A 366 5.86 8.45 -0.57
N ILE A 367 6.01 7.12 -0.44
CA ILE A 367 7.27 6.41 -0.72
C ILE A 367 7.73 6.65 -2.16
N ARG A 368 6.88 6.40 -3.17
CA ARG A 368 7.23 6.64 -4.59
C ARG A 368 7.63 8.09 -4.86
N THR A 369 7.03 9.04 -4.14
CA THR A 369 7.36 10.46 -4.24
C THR A 369 8.75 10.76 -3.65
N LEU A 370 9.14 10.10 -2.55
CA LEU A 370 10.48 10.20 -1.97
C LEU A 370 11.53 9.48 -2.84
N GLU A 371 11.22 8.31 -3.38
CA GLU A 371 12.08 7.56 -4.32
C GLU A 371 12.40 8.41 -5.57
N SER A 372 11.38 9.04 -6.16
CA SER A 372 11.55 9.95 -7.31
C SER A 372 12.45 11.14 -6.98
N LYS A 373 12.31 11.74 -5.79
CA LYS A 373 13.18 12.84 -5.34
C LYS A 373 14.62 12.38 -5.11
N PHE A 374 14.81 11.20 -4.51
CA PHE A 374 16.14 10.62 -4.30
C PHE A 374 16.83 10.30 -5.64
N ALA A 375 16.11 9.73 -6.61
CA ALA A 375 16.62 9.50 -7.96
C ALA A 375 17.00 10.82 -8.65
N GLN A 376 16.19 11.88 -8.51
CA GLN A 376 16.52 13.20 -9.03
C GLN A 376 17.81 13.78 -8.41
N GLU A 377 18.01 13.64 -7.10
CA GLU A 377 19.23 14.13 -6.44
C GLU A 377 20.46 13.31 -6.83
N SER A 378 20.32 11.98 -6.97
CA SER A 378 21.39 11.10 -7.46
C SER A 378 21.90 11.51 -8.86
N VAL A 379 21.00 11.90 -9.77
CA VAL A 379 21.38 12.41 -11.11
C VAL A 379 22.15 13.74 -11.01
N LYS A 380 21.75 14.65 -10.11
CA LYS A 380 22.48 15.91 -9.90
C LYS A 380 23.88 15.67 -9.33
N ILE A 381 24.00 14.76 -8.35
CA ILE A 381 25.29 14.38 -7.75
C ILE A 381 26.23 13.89 -8.85
N LYS A 382 25.78 12.94 -9.68
CA LYS A 382 26.59 12.43 -10.79
C LYS A 382 27.01 13.52 -11.79
N THR A 383 26.09 14.43 -12.12
CA THR A 383 26.38 15.59 -12.99
C THR A 383 27.45 16.52 -12.38
N LEU A 384 27.57 16.58 -11.06
CA LEU A 384 28.60 17.38 -10.36
C LEU A 384 29.92 16.61 -10.23
N GLU A 385 29.89 15.29 -10.06
CA GLU A 385 31.06 14.41 -10.13
C GLU A 385 31.73 14.51 -11.51
N ASP A 386 30.97 14.35 -12.60
CA ASP A 386 31.46 14.47 -13.98
C ASP A 386 32.16 15.83 -14.23
N LYS A 387 31.57 16.93 -13.72
CA LYS A 387 32.16 18.28 -13.80
C LYS A 387 33.43 18.41 -12.97
N PHE A 388 33.49 17.78 -11.79
CA PHE A 388 34.67 17.84 -10.93
C PHE A 388 35.86 17.11 -11.57
N GLU A 389 35.63 15.98 -12.25
CA GLU A 389 36.65 15.31 -13.06
C GLU A 389 37.16 16.21 -14.21
N GLU A 390 36.25 16.89 -14.91
CA GLU A 390 36.60 17.85 -15.98
C GLU A 390 37.48 19.00 -15.46
N PHE A 391 37.14 19.59 -14.31
CA PHE A 391 37.96 20.61 -13.66
C PHE A 391 39.33 20.06 -13.25
N GLY A 392 39.38 18.86 -12.65
CA GLY A 392 40.64 18.20 -12.26
C GLY A 392 41.57 17.93 -13.45
N ALA A 393 41.01 17.60 -14.63
CA ALA A 393 41.77 17.44 -15.87
C ALA A 393 42.34 18.78 -16.38
N LYS A 394 41.56 19.87 -16.30
CA LYS A 394 42.00 21.22 -16.70
C LYS A 394 43.15 21.74 -15.84
N THR A 395 43.07 21.58 -14.51
CA THR A 395 44.13 22.01 -13.58
C THR A 395 45.47 21.34 -13.89
N LYS A 396 45.47 20.00 -14.08
CA LYS A 396 46.68 19.23 -14.45
C LYS A 396 47.31 19.65 -15.78
N ASN A 397 46.55 20.23 -16.70
CA ASN A 397 47.07 20.74 -17.96
C ASN A 397 47.80 22.08 -17.74
N LEU A 398 47.18 23.00 -16.98
CA LEU A 398 47.77 24.30 -16.64
C LEU A 398 49.08 24.14 -15.84
N GLU A 399 49.13 23.22 -14.87
CA GLU A 399 50.33 22.91 -14.10
C GLU A 399 51.54 22.52 -14.98
N ARG A 400 51.30 21.75 -16.05
CA ARG A 400 52.36 21.37 -17.01
C ARG A 400 52.89 22.58 -17.77
N GLN A 401 51.99 23.42 -18.30
CA GLN A 401 52.37 24.59 -19.10
C GLN A 401 53.21 25.62 -18.30
N VAL A 402 52.98 25.74 -17.00
CA VAL A 402 53.78 26.63 -16.13
C VAL A 402 55.19 26.08 -15.89
N ALA A 403 55.36 24.75 -15.85
CA ALA A 403 56.65 24.13 -15.56
C ALA A 403 57.71 24.35 -16.66
N ASP A 404 57.33 24.46 -17.92
CA ASP A 404 58.31 24.50 -19.03
C ASP A 404 59.07 25.83 -19.19
N ASN A 405 58.60 26.91 -18.54
CA ASN A 405 58.96 28.29 -18.91
C ASN A 405 60.12 28.97 -18.16
N ASN A 406 60.89 28.29 -17.27
CA ASN A 406 61.96 28.96 -16.48
C ASN A 406 63.22 28.12 -16.19
N ARG A 407 64.39 28.51 -16.75
CA ARG A 407 65.71 27.89 -16.45
C ARG A 407 66.85 28.93 -16.36
N LYS A 408 67.66 28.87 -15.30
CA LYS A 408 68.72 29.84 -14.97
C LYS A 408 69.85 29.19 -14.14
N ALA A 409 71.09 29.30 -14.59
CA ALA A 409 72.29 28.79 -13.93
C ALA A 409 73.40 29.87 -13.83
N TYR A 410 74.37 29.64 -12.94
CA TYR A 410 75.44 30.59 -12.65
C TYR A 410 76.69 29.92 -12.09
N ARG A 411 77.79 30.67 -11.98
CA ARG A 411 79.05 30.21 -11.39
C ARG A 411 79.55 31.25 -10.39
N THR A 412 79.87 30.84 -9.16
CA THR A 412 80.40 31.73 -8.10
C THR A 412 81.89 31.51 -7.82
N SER A 413 82.65 31.09 -8.84
CA SER A 413 84.08 30.81 -8.69
C SER A 413 84.81 31.10 -9.99
N SER A 414 85.97 31.73 -9.87
CA SER A 414 86.91 31.94 -10.96
C SER A 414 87.37 30.60 -11.54
N LEU A 415 87.72 30.58 -12.83
CA LEU A 415 88.19 29.37 -13.51
C LEU A 415 89.33 29.75 -14.47
N THR A 416 90.45 29.06 -14.32
CA THR A 416 91.55 29.06 -15.31
C THR A 416 91.34 27.84 -16.21
N PHE A 417 91.46 27.99 -17.53
CA PHE A 417 91.18 26.91 -18.48
C PHE A 417 92.08 26.94 -19.71
N ALA A 418 92.20 25.79 -20.38
CA ALA A 418 92.79 25.68 -21.72
C ALA A 418 91.74 25.99 -22.80
N SER A 419 92.19 26.32 -24.02
CA SER A 419 91.30 26.42 -25.18
C SER A 419 90.54 25.10 -25.40
N GLY A 420 89.28 25.18 -25.84
CA GLY A 420 88.36 24.04 -25.97
C GLY A 420 87.59 23.66 -24.70
N THR A 421 87.93 24.22 -23.54
CA THR A 421 87.27 23.89 -22.26
C THR A 421 85.81 24.40 -22.24
N LYS A 422 84.86 23.50 -21.93
CA LYS A 422 83.46 23.85 -21.66
C LYS A 422 83.34 24.66 -20.36
N ILE A 423 82.57 25.75 -20.38
CA ILE A 423 82.33 26.60 -19.22
C ILE A 423 81.18 26.03 -18.40
N VAL A 424 81.49 25.49 -17.23
CA VAL A 424 80.49 24.87 -16.34
C VAL A 424 79.94 25.89 -15.34
N PHE A 425 78.65 26.21 -15.47
CA PHE A 425 77.88 26.99 -14.50
C PHE A 425 77.40 26.03 -13.40
N ASN A 426 78.14 25.95 -12.30
CA ASN A 426 78.06 24.89 -11.32
C ASN A 426 77.01 25.11 -10.21
N LYS A 427 76.36 26.27 -10.18
CA LYS A 427 75.19 26.53 -9.34
C LYS A 427 73.96 26.77 -10.20
N VAL A 428 72.83 26.22 -9.78
CA VAL A 428 71.55 26.29 -10.49
C VAL A 428 70.59 27.11 -9.64
N TRP A 429 70.00 28.16 -10.21
CA TRP A 429 68.89 28.88 -9.58
C TRP A 429 67.56 28.22 -9.95
N THR A 430 67.35 27.91 -11.22
CA THR A 430 66.18 27.18 -11.72
C THR A 430 66.59 26.25 -12.86
N ASN A 431 66.01 25.05 -12.91
CA ASN A 431 66.23 24.08 -14.01
C ASN A 431 64.94 23.27 -14.23
N ILE A 432 63.81 23.95 -14.30
CA ILE A 432 62.51 23.28 -14.44
C ILE A 432 62.44 22.65 -15.84
N GLY A 433 62.10 21.36 -15.91
CA GLY A 433 62.27 20.54 -17.13
C GLY A 433 63.66 19.90 -17.30
N ASN A 434 64.58 20.05 -16.33
CA ASN A 434 65.86 19.34 -16.22
C ASN A 434 66.81 19.40 -17.45
N GLY A 435 66.65 20.41 -18.32
CA GLY A 435 67.42 20.52 -19.56
C GLY A 435 68.90 20.88 -19.37
N TYR A 436 69.29 21.54 -18.26
CA TYR A 436 70.69 21.91 -18.02
C TYR A 436 71.41 20.95 -17.06
N GLN A 437 72.59 20.49 -17.45
CA GLN A 437 73.45 19.59 -16.66
C GLN A 437 74.62 20.35 -16.02
N ALA A 438 74.49 20.63 -14.72
CA ALA A 438 75.46 21.41 -13.94
C ALA A 438 76.84 20.73 -13.75
N SER A 439 76.96 19.43 -14.06
CA SER A 439 78.23 18.69 -14.05
C SER A 439 79.04 18.88 -15.35
N THR A 440 78.38 19.17 -16.48
CA THR A 440 79.01 19.22 -17.82
C THR A 440 79.00 20.61 -18.45
N GLY A 441 78.15 21.52 -17.97
CA GLY A 441 77.95 22.84 -18.58
C GLY A 441 77.09 22.80 -19.85
N VAL A 442 76.37 21.70 -20.09
CA VAL A 442 75.58 21.46 -21.30
C VAL A 442 74.09 21.61 -21.02
N PHE A 443 73.39 22.33 -21.87
CA PHE A 443 71.94 22.28 -22.02
C PHE A 443 71.58 21.26 -23.10
N THR A 444 70.58 20.43 -22.86
CA THR A 444 69.97 19.49 -23.83
C THR A 444 68.49 19.84 -23.97
N ALA A 445 68.01 20.06 -25.17
CA ALA A 445 66.60 20.44 -25.42
C ALA A 445 65.63 19.29 -25.03
N PRO A 446 64.73 19.48 -24.03
CA PRO A 446 63.81 18.41 -23.62
C PRO A 446 62.63 18.21 -24.58
N HIS A 447 62.29 19.25 -25.34
CA HIS A 447 61.25 19.30 -26.37
C HIS A 447 61.77 20.08 -27.58
N GLU A 448 61.19 19.84 -28.75
CA GLU A 448 61.41 20.69 -29.92
C GLU A 448 60.78 22.06 -29.69
N GLY A 449 61.45 23.15 -30.08
CA GLY A 449 60.93 24.51 -29.92
C GLY A 449 61.97 25.61 -30.16
N LEU A 450 61.52 26.86 -30.08
CA LEU A 450 62.40 28.02 -30.21
C LEU A 450 62.94 28.44 -28.84
N TYR A 451 64.26 28.42 -28.66
CA TYR A 451 64.92 28.72 -27.40
C TYR A 451 65.79 29.96 -27.48
N HIS A 452 65.68 30.84 -26.48
CA HIS A 452 66.61 31.95 -26.27
C HIS A 452 67.66 31.57 -25.22
N PHE A 453 68.94 31.83 -25.51
CA PHE A 453 70.06 31.63 -24.59
C PHE A 453 70.90 32.88 -24.45
N THR A 454 71.22 33.24 -23.22
CA THR A 454 72.08 34.37 -22.90
C THR A 454 73.07 34.01 -21.79
N ALA A 455 74.31 34.48 -21.89
CA ALA A 455 75.35 34.28 -20.88
C ALA A 455 76.25 35.49 -20.76
N THR A 456 76.49 35.96 -19.54
CA THR A 456 77.43 37.03 -19.24
C THR A 456 78.60 36.44 -18.47
N ILE A 457 79.83 36.69 -18.94
CA ILE A 457 81.06 36.10 -18.39
C ILE A 457 82.11 37.20 -18.24
N MET A 458 82.73 37.30 -17.06
CA MET A 458 83.81 38.25 -16.75
C MET A 458 85.20 37.60 -16.82
N SER A 459 86.22 38.32 -17.33
CA SER A 459 87.65 37.96 -17.24
C SER A 459 88.30 38.56 -16.00
N THR A 460 89.35 37.92 -15.49
CA THR A 460 90.23 38.58 -14.49
C THR A 460 90.99 39.77 -15.07
N ILE A 461 91.51 40.64 -14.20
CA ILE A 461 92.45 41.71 -14.58
C ILE A 461 93.59 41.15 -15.45
N GLY A 462 93.81 41.75 -16.61
CA GLY A 462 94.86 41.35 -17.56
C GLY A 462 94.58 40.03 -18.31
N GLY A 463 93.41 39.41 -18.08
CA GLY A 463 92.95 38.27 -18.84
C GLY A 463 92.30 38.67 -20.16
N SER A 464 92.03 37.67 -21.00
CA SER A 464 91.23 37.80 -22.21
C SER A 464 90.08 36.80 -22.23
N LEU A 465 88.98 37.18 -22.85
CA LEU A 465 87.87 36.29 -23.15
C LEU A 465 87.91 35.95 -24.64
N GLN A 466 87.98 34.67 -24.97
CA GLN A 466 87.67 34.20 -26.32
C GLN A 466 86.71 33.02 -26.17
N LEU A 467 85.43 33.32 -26.20
CA LEU A 467 84.35 32.39 -25.85
C LEU A 467 83.44 32.21 -27.05
N LYS A 468 82.94 30.98 -27.25
CA LYS A 468 81.92 30.67 -28.24
C LYS A 468 80.80 29.86 -27.61
N ILE A 469 79.58 30.13 -28.06
CA ILE A 469 78.44 29.22 -27.85
C ILE A 469 78.42 28.21 -29.01
N TYR A 470 78.11 26.97 -28.67
CA TYR A 470 78.09 25.83 -29.56
C TYR A 470 76.70 25.23 -29.59
N HIS A 471 76.27 24.80 -30.77
CA HIS A 471 75.09 23.97 -31.00
C HIS A 471 75.58 22.66 -31.65
N ASN A 472 75.32 21.52 -31.02
CA ASN A 472 75.75 20.19 -31.49
C ASN A 472 77.22 20.16 -32.00
N LYS A 473 78.15 20.65 -31.18
CA LYS A 473 79.60 20.79 -31.46
C LYS A 473 79.99 21.82 -32.54
N THR A 474 79.03 22.47 -33.20
CA THR A 474 79.29 23.56 -34.16
C THR A 474 79.32 24.91 -33.43
N PRO A 475 80.42 25.69 -33.52
CA PRO A 475 80.47 27.04 -32.94
C PRO A 475 79.61 28.01 -33.75
N THR A 476 78.61 28.64 -33.11
CA THR A 476 77.61 29.47 -33.79
C THR A 476 77.85 30.97 -33.59
N ALA A 477 78.04 31.42 -32.35
CA ALA A 477 78.36 32.82 -32.03
C ALA A 477 79.51 32.91 -31.01
N GLY A 478 80.17 34.07 -30.96
CA GLY A 478 81.32 34.26 -30.08
C GLY A 478 81.56 35.69 -29.61
N ARG A 479 82.49 35.81 -28.66
CA ARG A 479 83.03 37.06 -28.12
C ARG A 479 84.55 36.96 -27.98
N TYR A 480 85.26 38.00 -28.40
CA TYR A 480 86.69 38.19 -28.19
C TYR A 480 86.90 39.54 -27.51
N ILE A 481 87.54 39.55 -26.34
CA ILE A 481 87.79 40.76 -25.55
C ILE A 481 89.19 40.68 -24.91
N THR A 482 89.97 41.75 -25.06
CA THR A 482 91.33 41.91 -24.52
C THR A 482 91.51 43.32 -23.94
N GLY A 483 92.30 43.46 -22.88
CA GLY A 483 92.74 44.76 -22.37
C GLY A 483 93.04 44.77 -20.87
N GLY A 484 93.45 45.91 -20.33
CA GLY A 484 93.69 46.08 -18.89
C GLY A 484 92.39 46.14 -18.07
N GLY A 485 92.44 45.64 -16.83
CA GLY A 485 91.30 45.56 -15.91
C GLY A 485 90.36 44.38 -16.16
N TYR A 486 89.30 44.26 -15.35
CA TYR A 486 88.21 43.31 -15.60
C TYR A 486 87.46 43.67 -16.87
N LYS A 487 87.00 42.67 -17.64
CA LYS A 487 86.13 42.84 -18.81
C LYS A 487 85.00 41.84 -18.76
N SER A 488 83.79 42.24 -19.16
CA SER A 488 82.64 41.35 -19.27
C SER A 488 82.21 41.20 -20.73
N GLY A 489 81.83 40.00 -21.12
CA GLY A 489 81.28 39.70 -22.45
C GLY A 489 79.98 38.91 -22.35
N THR A 490 78.95 39.38 -23.03
CA THR A 490 77.64 38.72 -23.10
C THR A 490 77.46 38.01 -24.45
N LEU A 491 77.28 36.69 -24.42
CA LEU A 491 76.83 35.85 -25.52
C LEU A 491 75.30 35.83 -25.51
N ASP A 492 74.68 35.95 -26.67
CA ASP A 492 73.22 36.09 -26.80
C ASP A 492 72.80 35.48 -28.15
N VAL A 493 71.89 34.51 -28.14
CA VAL A 493 71.46 33.73 -29.32
C VAL A 493 70.04 33.20 -29.17
N VAL A 494 69.38 32.99 -30.32
CA VAL A 494 68.13 32.23 -30.41
C VAL A 494 68.36 31.04 -31.35
N PHE A 495 67.93 29.85 -30.95
CA PHE A 495 67.99 28.63 -31.76
C PHE A 495 66.63 27.96 -31.83
N ASN A 496 66.24 27.47 -33.01
CA ASN A 496 65.23 26.42 -33.10
C ASN A 496 65.94 25.09 -32.83
N LEU A 497 65.58 24.40 -31.76
CA LEU A 497 66.25 23.17 -31.34
C LEU A 497 65.29 21.99 -31.41
N PRO A 498 65.57 20.96 -32.23
CA PRO A 498 65.04 19.62 -32.05
C PRO A 498 65.28 19.08 -30.64
N LYS A 499 64.38 18.21 -30.17
CA LYS A 499 64.57 17.48 -28.91
C LYS A 499 65.87 16.68 -28.93
N GLY A 500 66.69 16.84 -27.90
CA GLY A 500 67.98 16.18 -27.73
C GLY A 500 69.19 17.01 -28.16
N ASP A 501 68.99 18.15 -28.81
CA ASP A 501 70.11 19.00 -29.24
C ASP A 501 70.84 19.67 -28.07
N GLU A 502 72.17 19.72 -28.16
CA GLU A 502 73.06 20.26 -27.15
C GLU A 502 73.44 21.72 -27.43
N VAL A 503 73.32 22.57 -26.41
CA VAL A 503 73.86 23.94 -26.39
C VAL A 503 74.81 24.10 -25.20
N TYR A 504 76.02 24.61 -25.44
CA TYR A 504 76.99 24.89 -24.38
C TYR A 504 77.94 26.01 -24.77
N ILE A 505 78.63 26.60 -23.78
CA ILE A 505 79.67 27.60 -24.02
C ILE A 505 81.03 26.96 -23.77
N ALA A 506 81.99 27.22 -24.66
CA ALA A 506 83.37 26.79 -24.47
C ALA A 506 84.37 27.87 -24.89
N SER A 507 85.56 27.81 -24.30
CA SER A 507 86.70 28.63 -24.71
C SER A 507 87.15 28.25 -26.12
N ALA A 508 87.45 29.26 -26.92
CA ALA A 508 88.28 29.16 -28.13
C ALA A 508 89.67 29.82 -27.92
N GLY A 509 89.96 30.24 -26.69
CA GLY A 509 91.19 30.90 -26.24
C GLY A 509 90.96 31.74 -24.98
N GLY A 510 91.99 32.48 -24.55
CA GLY A 510 91.98 33.18 -23.27
C GLY A 510 92.10 32.23 -22.08
N TYR A 511 92.54 32.75 -20.94
CA TYR A 511 93.17 31.91 -19.90
C TYR A 511 92.39 31.84 -18.58
N LYS A 512 91.61 32.88 -18.24
CA LYS A 512 91.05 33.02 -16.88
C LYS A 512 89.79 33.88 -16.83
N ILE A 513 88.70 33.30 -16.32
CA ILE A 513 87.44 33.99 -16.01
C ILE A 513 87.33 34.26 -14.50
N PHE A 514 86.68 35.37 -14.14
CA PHE A 514 86.50 35.83 -12.79
C PHE A 514 85.05 35.67 -12.32
N SER A 515 84.89 35.09 -11.14
CA SER A 515 83.72 35.28 -10.27
C SER A 515 84.05 34.90 -8.84
N ASP A 516 83.26 35.46 -7.93
CA ASP A 516 83.24 35.24 -6.50
C ASP A 516 81.77 35.13 -6.03
N VAL A 517 81.47 35.57 -4.80
CA VAL A 517 80.14 35.60 -4.21
C VAL A 517 79.14 36.50 -4.96
N ASP A 518 79.61 37.58 -5.59
CA ASP A 518 78.77 38.59 -6.25
C ASP A 518 78.31 38.15 -7.66
N THR A 519 78.76 36.98 -8.13
CA THR A 519 78.22 36.27 -9.31
C THR A 519 78.36 37.06 -10.62
N TYR A 520 79.57 37.11 -11.16
CA TYR A 520 79.88 37.76 -12.45
C TYR A 520 79.82 36.82 -13.67
N ILE A 521 79.36 35.57 -13.46
CA ILE A 521 79.26 34.53 -14.50
C ILE A 521 77.87 33.88 -14.44
N THR A 522 77.04 34.12 -15.45
CA THR A 522 75.65 33.63 -15.54
C THR A 522 75.33 33.02 -16.91
N PHE A 523 74.38 32.09 -16.93
CA PHE A 523 73.79 31.49 -18.14
C PHE A 523 72.31 31.25 -17.93
N SER A 524 71.48 31.73 -18.85
CA SER A 524 70.02 31.57 -18.80
C SER A 524 69.52 31.04 -20.14
N GLY A 525 68.50 30.19 -20.09
CA GLY A 525 67.88 29.65 -21.29
C GLY A 525 66.39 29.39 -21.07
N HIS A 526 65.53 29.76 -22.01
CA HIS A 526 64.09 29.47 -21.92
C HIS A 526 63.51 29.16 -23.30
N SER A 527 62.45 28.36 -23.34
CA SER A 527 61.60 28.23 -24.53
C SER A 527 60.83 29.52 -24.71
N ILE A 528 60.67 29.96 -25.95
CA ILE A 528 59.86 31.13 -26.33
C ILE A 528 58.47 30.65 -26.75
N PHE A 529 58.41 29.57 -27.54
CA PHE A 529 57.23 28.81 -27.95
C PHE A 529 57.66 27.46 -28.54
#